data_AF-A0A963WJV1-F1
#
_entry.id   AF-A0A963WJV1-F1
#
_cell.length_a   1.000
_cell.length_b   1.000
_cell.length_c   1.000
_cell.angle_alpha   90.00
_cell.angle_beta   90.00
_cell.angle_gamma   90.00
#
_symmetry.space_group_name_H-M   'P 1'
#
loop_
_entity.id
_entity.type
_entity.pdbx_description
1 polymer ?
#
loop_
_entity_poly.entity_id
_entity_poly.type
_entity_poly.pdbx_seq_one_letter_code
_entity_poly.pdbx_strand_id
1 'polypeptide(L)'
;MTDVSGMNFDGGRPANMQDISGETAANAAEARVVENAREPIGVVLEIAGSGSEVALDLQRLNECSSDSDPSVALAGKVGSQVKIRVGNSWLLASVRFQKQDSATPGGILATVDFLGEGDEERLTGRIHSFRRGVTGYPIPGARVYPATSQDLKQIYASDGRASIQIGNVFPTKDIRAGLYVDALLGKHFALLGSTGTGKSTAASLILHRICEHATEGHIVMIDPHGEYSSAFRNTGLIFDVTNLQMPYWLMNFEEHCEVFLTSVGNDRQEDADILAKCLLEARMKNRLAEQMGKVTVDAPVPYLLSDLTTIIQNEMGKLDKAGSTAPYLRIKTKIDEIKSDPRYQFMFSGMLVGDTM
;
A
#
# COMPACT_ATOMS: atom_id res chain seq x y z
N MET A 1 51.78 -7.63 -36.12
CA MET A 1 51.98 -8.90 -35.41
C MET A 1 51.45 -8.69 -34.01
N THR A 2 50.20 -9.09 -33.78
CA THR A 2 49.53 -8.96 -32.49
C THR A 2 49.09 -10.36 -32.11
N ASP A 3 49.59 -10.80 -30.97
CA ASP A 3 49.59 -12.16 -30.48
C ASP A 3 48.18 -12.58 -30.03
N VAL A 4 47.66 -13.67 -30.59
CA VAL A 4 46.31 -14.24 -30.30
C VAL A 4 46.46 -15.53 -29.48
N SER A 5 47.47 -15.60 -28.62
CA SER A 5 47.82 -16.81 -27.85
C SER A 5 47.03 -16.98 -26.54
N GLY A 6 45.75 -16.60 -26.52
CA GLY A 6 44.92 -16.66 -25.30
C GLY A 6 43.46 -17.09 -25.48
N MET A 7 43.01 -17.36 -26.71
CA MET A 7 41.67 -17.89 -26.94
C MET A 7 41.71 -19.41 -26.97
N ASN A 8 41.30 -20.04 -25.87
CA ASN A 8 40.95 -21.46 -25.83
C ASN A 8 39.74 -21.69 -26.76
N PHE A 9 40.02 -21.96 -28.03
CA PHE A 9 39.06 -22.59 -28.92
C PHE A 9 39.00 -24.07 -28.54
N ASP A 10 38.04 -24.41 -27.69
CA ASP A 10 37.71 -25.80 -27.39
C ASP A 10 37.34 -26.49 -28.72
N GLY A 11 37.97 -27.65 -28.99
CA GLY A 11 37.94 -28.30 -30.29
C GLY A 11 36.52 -28.56 -30.78
N GLY A 12 36.14 -27.91 -31.89
CA GLY A 12 34.87 -28.14 -32.56
C GLY A 12 34.72 -29.62 -32.94
N ARG A 13 33.72 -30.27 -32.35
CA ARG A 13 33.35 -31.65 -32.66
C ARG A 13 32.35 -31.63 -33.82
N PRO A 14 32.43 -32.55 -34.80
CA PRO A 14 31.41 -32.64 -35.84
C PRO A 14 30.05 -32.98 -35.20
N ALA A 15 29.00 -32.27 -35.63
CA ALA A 15 27.64 -32.44 -35.12
C ALA A 15 27.17 -33.89 -35.29
N ASN A 16 26.70 -34.50 -34.20
CA ASN A 16 26.17 -35.86 -34.23
C ASN A 16 24.67 -35.84 -34.51
N MET A 17 24.12 -36.94 -35.04
CA MET A 17 22.68 -37.13 -35.26
C MET A 17 21.83 -36.93 -33.98
N GLN A 18 22.45 -37.07 -32.81
CA GLN A 18 21.82 -36.81 -31.51
C GLN A 18 21.64 -35.30 -31.22
N ASP A 19 22.53 -34.44 -31.72
CA ASP A 19 22.41 -32.99 -31.57
C ASP A 19 21.22 -32.45 -32.40
N ILE A 20 21.02 -33.03 -33.59
CA ILE A 20 19.85 -32.75 -34.45
C ILE A 20 18.55 -33.20 -33.76
N SER A 21 18.56 -34.33 -33.04
CA SER A 21 17.40 -34.84 -32.31
C SER A 21 17.03 -33.99 -31.09
N GLY A 22 18.03 -33.36 -30.44
CA GLY A 22 17.82 -32.41 -29.35
C GLY A 22 17.20 -31.09 -29.82
N GLU A 23 17.67 -30.55 -30.95
CA GLU A 23 17.09 -29.34 -31.57
C GLU A 23 15.70 -29.58 -32.17
N THR A 24 15.43 -30.74 -32.76
CA THR A 24 14.06 -31.08 -33.24
C THR A 24 13.10 -31.35 -32.09
N ALA A 25 13.55 -31.96 -30.98
CA ALA A 25 12.72 -32.13 -29.79
C ALA A 25 12.45 -30.79 -29.06
N ALA A 26 13.44 -29.88 -28.99
CA ALA A 26 13.26 -28.54 -28.46
C ALA A 26 12.32 -27.69 -29.34
N ASN A 27 12.48 -27.73 -30.66
CA ASN A 27 11.58 -27.06 -31.60
C ASN A 27 10.17 -27.69 -31.63
N ALA A 28 10.04 -29.02 -31.46
CA ALA A 28 8.74 -29.69 -31.38
C ALA A 28 8.03 -29.43 -30.03
N ALA A 29 8.80 -29.28 -28.95
CA ALA A 29 8.29 -28.83 -27.66
C ALA A 29 7.82 -27.37 -27.76
N GLU A 30 8.65 -26.44 -28.29
CA GLU A 30 8.27 -25.04 -28.55
C GLU A 30 7.09 -24.91 -29.53
N ALA A 31 6.96 -25.79 -30.52
CA ALA A 31 5.82 -25.81 -31.44
C ALA A 31 4.53 -26.28 -30.75
N ARG A 32 4.59 -27.26 -29.84
CA ARG A 32 3.44 -27.68 -29.01
C ARG A 32 3.03 -26.63 -27.97
N VAL A 33 3.98 -25.87 -27.43
CA VAL A 33 3.75 -24.80 -26.42
C VAL A 33 2.80 -23.71 -26.92
N VAL A 34 2.64 -23.54 -28.24
CA VAL A 34 1.87 -22.43 -28.84
C VAL A 34 0.47 -22.84 -29.33
N GLU A 35 0.16 -24.13 -29.48
CA GLU A 35 -1.15 -24.56 -30.00
C GLU A 35 -2.29 -24.34 -29.00
N ASN A 36 -2.13 -24.77 -27.74
CA ASN A 36 -3.20 -24.66 -26.74
C ASN A 36 -3.65 -23.22 -26.48
N ALA A 37 -2.69 -22.27 -26.50
CA ALA A 37 -2.97 -20.85 -26.27
C ALA A 37 -3.73 -20.18 -27.43
N ARG A 38 -3.73 -20.79 -28.62
CA ARG A 38 -4.44 -20.31 -29.81
C ARG A 38 -5.85 -20.89 -29.94
N GLU A 39 -6.15 -21.92 -29.18
CA GLU A 39 -7.47 -22.54 -29.16
C GLU A 39 -8.33 -21.97 -28.02
N PRO A 40 -9.63 -21.75 -28.27
CA PRO A 40 -10.52 -21.28 -27.22
C PRO A 40 -10.72 -22.37 -26.17
N ILE A 41 -10.79 -21.96 -24.91
CA ILE A 41 -11.16 -22.81 -23.76
C ILE A 41 -12.62 -22.59 -23.35
N GLY A 42 -13.31 -21.63 -23.97
CA GLY A 42 -14.65 -21.25 -23.58
C GLY A 42 -15.24 -20.09 -24.37
N VAL A 43 -16.42 -19.64 -23.93
CA VAL A 43 -17.16 -18.53 -24.52
C VAL A 43 -17.75 -17.63 -23.43
N VAL A 44 -17.90 -16.34 -23.74
CA VAL A 44 -18.60 -15.39 -22.86
C VAL A 44 -20.11 -15.67 -22.92
N LEU A 45 -20.75 -15.77 -21.77
CA LEU A 45 -22.21 -15.95 -21.66
C LEU A 45 -22.92 -14.64 -21.34
N GLU A 46 -22.42 -13.94 -20.33
CA GLU A 46 -23.04 -12.74 -19.80
C GLU A 46 -21.98 -11.69 -19.50
N ILE A 47 -22.34 -10.42 -19.70
CA ILE A 47 -21.47 -9.28 -19.45
C ILE A 47 -22.22 -8.26 -18.61
N ALA A 48 -21.67 -7.97 -17.43
CA ALA A 48 -22.04 -6.80 -16.64
C ALA A 48 -20.81 -5.92 -16.40
N GLY A 49 -21.05 -4.64 -16.10
CA GLY A 49 -19.98 -3.67 -15.86
C GLY A 49 -19.09 -3.99 -14.65
N SER A 50 -19.57 -4.82 -13.71
CA SER A 50 -18.85 -5.20 -12.48
C SER A 50 -18.41 -6.66 -12.44
N GLY A 51 -18.74 -7.48 -13.45
CA GLY A 51 -18.43 -8.91 -13.50
C GLY A 51 -19.08 -9.57 -14.71
N SER A 52 -18.42 -10.55 -15.31
CA SER A 52 -18.93 -11.28 -16.49
C SER A 52 -18.91 -12.78 -16.23
N GLU A 53 -19.83 -13.52 -16.85
CA GLU A 53 -19.84 -14.98 -16.79
C GLU A 53 -19.32 -15.57 -18.11
N VAL A 54 -18.48 -16.59 -18.00
CA VAL A 54 -17.96 -17.37 -19.12
C VAL A 54 -18.28 -18.85 -18.92
N ALA A 55 -18.61 -19.54 -20.00
CA ALA A 55 -18.65 -20.99 -20.06
C ALA A 55 -17.27 -21.51 -20.48
N LEU A 56 -16.73 -22.45 -19.73
CA LEU A 56 -15.48 -23.14 -20.01
C LEU A 56 -15.75 -24.61 -20.33
N ASP A 57 -14.96 -25.16 -21.24
CA ASP A 57 -15.04 -26.56 -21.65
C ASP A 57 -14.06 -27.42 -20.85
N LEU A 58 -14.57 -28.42 -20.13
CA LEU A 58 -13.74 -29.29 -19.28
C LEU A 58 -12.66 -30.06 -20.06
N GLN A 59 -12.95 -30.50 -21.28
CA GLN A 59 -11.98 -31.23 -22.09
C GLN A 59 -10.81 -30.30 -22.47
N ARG A 60 -11.11 -29.08 -22.93
CA ARG A 60 -10.07 -28.07 -23.22
C ARG A 60 -9.26 -27.68 -21.99
N LEU A 61 -9.87 -27.56 -20.82
CA LEU A 61 -9.13 -27.30 -19.58
C LEU A 61 -8.17 -28.45 -19.23
N ASN A 62 -8.58 -29.70 -19.44
CA ASN A 62 -7.71 -30.87 -19.22
C ASN A 62 -6.57 -30.92 -20.23
N GLU A 63 -6.82 -30.61 -21.50
CA GLU A 63 -5.78 -30.52 -22.54
C GLU A 63 -4.75 -29.44 -22.18
N CYS A 64 -5.22 -28.24 -21.80
CA CYS A 64 -4.36 -27.15 -21.33
C CYS A 64 -3.58 -27.56 -20.08
N SER A 65 -4.13 -28.34 -19.15
CA SER A 65 -3.46 -28.71 -17.90
C SER A 65 -2.13 -29.46 -18.06
N SER A 66 -1.92 -30.08 -19.23
CA SER A 66 -0.69 -30.78 -19.59
C SER A 66 0.36 -29.90 -20.29
N ASP A 67 0.04 -28.61 -20.47
CA ASP A 67 0.93 -27.65 -21.13
C ASP A 67 2.17 -27.35 -20.27
N SER A 68 3.28 -27.09 -20.95
CA SER A 68 4.54 -26.69 -20.31
C SER A 68 4.52 -25.24 -19.81
N ASP A 69 3.69 -24.36 -20.39
CA ASP A 69 3.50 -23.00 -19.89
C ASP A 69 2.58 -23.05 -18.66
N PRO A 70 3.06 -22.65 -17.46
CA PRO A 70 2.28 -22.73 -16.23
C PRO A 70 1.02 -21.84 -16.25
N SER A 71 1.04 -20.76 -17.03
CA SER A 71 -0.13 -19.88 -17.18
C SER A 71 -1.21 -20.53 -18.03
N VAL A 72 -0.82 -21.26 -19.08
CA VAL A 72 -1.74 -22.05 -19.92
C VAL A 72 -2.26 -23.27 -19.14
N ALA A 73 -1.40 -23.97 -18.40
CA ALA A 73 -1.77 -25.14 -17.61
C ALA A 73 -2.76 -24.88 -16.48
N LEU A 74 -2.83 -23.62 -16.03
CA LEU A 74 -3.76 -23.18 -15.00
C LEU A 74 -4.89 -22.32 -15.54
N ALA A 75 -4.91 -22.06 -16.86
CA ALA A 75 -5.95 -21.25 -17.49
C ALA A 75 -7.33 -21.83 -17.19
N GLY A 76 -8.27 -20.95 -16.86
CA GLY A 76 -9.61 -21.38 -16.48
C GLY A 76 -9.67 -22.09 -15.13
N LYS A 77 -8.75 -21.81 -14.19
CA LYS A 77 -8.90 -22.10 -12.74
C LYS A 77 -9.06 -20.80 -11.96
N VAL A 78 -9.61 -20.86 -10.76
CA VAL A 78 -9.72 -19.68 -9.88
C VAL A 78 -8.35 -19.03 -9.66
N GLY A 79 -8.26 -17.72 -9.87
CA GLY A 79 -7.03 -16.92 -9.77
C GLY A 79 -6.17 -16.89 -11.04
N SER A 80 -6.51 -17.68 -12.07
CA SER A 80 -5.82 -17.63 -13.37
C SER A 80 -6.34 -16.48 -14.24
N GLN A 81 -5.50 -16.08 -15.20
CA GLN A 81 -5.84 -15.07 -16.20
C GLN A 81 -6.24 -15.74 -17.53
N VAL A 82 -7.24 -15.16 -18.17
CA VAL A 82 -7.71 -15.55 -19.51
C VAL A 82 -7.78 -14.30 -20.38
N LYS A 83 -7.68 -14.48 -21.70
CA LYS A 83 -7.80 -13.39 -22.66
C LYS A 83 -9.03 -13.57 -23.55
N ILE A 84 -9.70 -12.46 -23.85
CA ILE A 84 -10.95 -12.43 -24.62
C ILE A 84 -10.78 -11.47 -25.79
N ARG A 85 -11.17 -11.90 -26.97
CA ARG A 85 -11.01 -11.08 -28.18
C ARG A 85 -12.11 -10.03 -28.27
N VAL A 86 -11.74 -8.76 -28.42
CA VAL A 86 -12.67 -7.65 -28.67
C VAL A 86 -12.14 -6.80 -29.83
N GLY A 87 -12.73 -6.99 -31.01
CA GLY A 87 -12.24 -6.38 -32.24
C GLY A 87 -10.78 -6.74 -32.52
N ASN A 88 -9.91 -5.72 -32.56
CA ASN A 88 -8.47 -5.86 -32.79
C ASN A 88 -7.63 -5.86 -31.50
N SER A 89 -8.28 -5.87 -30.34
CA SER A 89 -7.63 -5.82 -29.04
C SER A 89 -7.98 -7.06 -28.22
N TRP A 90 -7.16 -7.32 -27.21
CA TRP A 90 -7.32 -8.39 -26.24
C TRP A 90 -7.73 -7.79 -24.89
N LEU A 91 -8.82 -8.28 -24.33
CA LEU A 91 -9.16 -8.04 -22.93
C LEU A 91 -8.51 -9.12 -22.07
N LEU A 92 -7.92 -8.71 -20.96
CA LEU A 92 -7.45 -9.63 -19.93
C LEU A 92 -8.46 -9.69 -18.80
N ALA A 93 -8.84 -10.89 -18.40
CA ALA A 93 -9.76 -11.12 -17.29
C ALA A 93 -9.18 -12.12 -16.29
N SER A 94 -9.53 -11.96 -15.01
CA SER A 94 -9.17 -12.89 -13.94
C SER A 94 -10.37 -13.75 -13.57
N VAL A 95 -10.18 -15.06 -13.47
CA VAL A 95 -11.22 -15.99 -13.01
C VAL A 95 -11.37 -15.89 -11.50
N ARG A 96 -12.60 -15.63 -11.01
CA ARG A 96 -12.91 -15.40 -9.60
C ARG A 96 -13.61 -16.58 -8.93
N PHE A 97 -14.57 -17.14 -9.62
CA PHE A 97 -15.45 -18.17 -9.09
C PHE A 97 -15.77 -19.18 -10.19
N GLN A 98 -15.98 -20.44 -9.80
CA GLN A 98 -16.35 -21.50 -10.72
C GLN A 98 -17.42 -22.39 -10.10
N LYS A 99 -18.39 -22.79 -10.92
CA LYS A 99 -19.39 -23.80 -10.62
C LYS A 99 -19.54 -24.73 -11.82
N GLN A 100 -19.92 -25.96 -11.56
CA GLN A 100 -20.31 -26.87 -12.64
C GLN A 100 -21.60 -26.36 -13.28
N ASP A 101 -21.68 -26.41 -14.61
CA ASP A 101 -22.93 -26.17 -15.32
C ASP A 101 -23.85 -27.40 -15.14
N SER A 102 -25.04 -27.17 -14.59
CA SER A 102 -26.05 -28.21 -14.45
C SER A 102 -26.77 -28.54 -15.75
N ALA A 103 -26.76 -27.62 -16.73
CA ALA A 103 -27.45 -27.78 -18.01
C ALA A 103 -26.59 -28.53 -19.05
N THR A 104 -25.27 -28.38 -18.99
CA THR A 104 -24.34 -28.93 -19.98
C THR A 104 -23.37 -29.92 -19.32
N PRO A 105 -23.40 -31.21 -19.67
CA PRO A 105 -22.42 -32.17 -19.18
C PRO A 105 -20.99 -31.74 -19.55
N GLY A 106 -20.11 -31.57 -18.56
CA GLY A 106 -18.75 -31.09 -18.76
C GLY A 106 -18.61 -29.57 -18.96
N GLY A 107 -19.70 -28.82 -18.87
CA GLY A 107 -19.67 -27.36 -18.84
C GLY A 107 -19.26 -26.85 -17.47
N ILE A 108 -18.45 -25.80 -17.44
CA ILE A 108 -18.07 -25.07 -16.22
C ILE A 108 -18.46 -23.61 -16.41
N LEU A 109 -19.20 -23.05 -15.46
CA LEU A 109 -19.53 -21.63 -15.43
C LEU A 109 -18.53 -20.92 -14.52
N ALA A 110 -17.93 -19.86 -15.01
CA ALA A 110 -16.95 -19.09 -14.28
C ALA A 110 -17.27 -17.59 -14.31
N THR A 111 -17.17 -16.94 -13.16
CA THR A 111 -17.24 -15.47 -13.08
C THR A 111 -15.84 -14.90 -13.28
N VAL A 112 -15.72 -13.89 -14.13
CA VAL A 112 -14.47 -13.20 -14.45
C VAL A 112 -14.58 -11.70 -14.23
N ASP A 113 -13.48 -11.12 -13.74
CA ASP A 113 -13.31 -9.68 -13.60
C ASP A 113 -12.33 -9.17 -14.65
N PHE A 114 -12.69 -8.12 -15.40
CA PHE A 114 -11.78 -7.52 -16.36
C PHE A 114 -10.69 -6.71 -15.67
N LEU A 115 -9.43 -6.98 -16.04
CA LEU A 115 -8.25 -6.28 -15.51
C LEU A 115 -7.89 -5.07 -16.39
N GLY A 116 -8.01 -5.25 -17.70
CA GLY A 116 -7.65 -4.23 -18.68
C GLY A 116 -7.64 -4.77 -20.09
N GLU A 117 -7.11 -3.97 -21.00
CA GLU A 117 -7.07 -4.27 -22.42
C GLU A 117 -5.71 -3.93 -23.02
N GLY A 118 -5.32 -4.62 -24.09
CA GLY A 118 -4.12 -4.31 -24.87
C GLY A 118 -4.32 -4.63 -26.34
N ASP A 119 -3.53 -4.00 -27.19
CA ASP A 119 -3.60 -4.18 -28.63
C ASP A 119 -2.87 -5.46 -29.05
N GLU A 120 -3.31 -6.06 -30.15
CA GLU A 120 -2.60 -7.20 -30.72
C GLU A 120 -1.44 -6.74 -31.61
N GLU A 121 -0.24 -7.22 -31.32
CA GLU A 121 0.90 -7.11 -32.20
C GLU A 121 0.71 -8.02 -33.42
N ARG A 122 0.55 -7.43 -34.62
CA ARG A 122 0.22 -8.15 -35.87
C ARG A 122 1.18 -9.27 -36.26
N LEU A 123 2.45 -9.19 -35.85
CA LEU A 123 3.48 -10.15 -36.22
C LEU A 123 3.53 -11.35 -35.27
N THR A 124 3.20 -11.16 -34.00
CA THR A 124 3.37 -12.18 -32.95
C THR A 124 2.03 -12.68 -32.38
N GLY A 125 0.94 -11.95 -32.60
CA GLY A 125 -0.38 -12.19 -31.99
C GLY A 125 -0.43 -11.88 -30.49
N ARG A 126 0.61 -11.25 -29.95
CA ARG A 126 0.76 -10.99 -28.51
C ARG A 126 0.10 -9.69 -28.10
N ILE A 127 -0.19 -9.56 -26.80
CA ILE A 127 -0.70 -8.33 -26.20
C ILE A 127 0.44 -7.32 -26.06
N HIS A 128 0.23 -6.10 -26.56
CA HIS A 128 1.11 -4.94 -26.40
C HIS A 128 0.30 -3.72 -25.93
N SER A 129 0.97 -2.69 -25.40
CA SER A 129 0.35 -1.45 -24.93
C SER A 129 -0.80 -1.67 -23.93
N PHE A 130 -0.62 -2.60 -23.00
CA PHE A 130 -1.64 -2.92 -22.02
C PHE A 130 -1.98 -1.71 -21.14
N ARG A 131 -3.27 -1.44 -20.98
CA ARG A 131 -3.81 -0.41 -20.09
C ARG A 131 -4.82 -1.01 -19.13
N ARG A 132 -4.84 -0.51 -17.90
CA ARG A 132 -5.86 -0.87 -16.92
C ARG A 132 -7.19 -0.23 -17.27
N GLY A 133 -8.27 -0.97 -17.01
CA GLY A 133 -9.62 -0.59 -17.42
C GLY A 133 -9.94 -1.05 -18.83
N VAL A 134 -11.23 -1.16 -19.12
CA VAL A 134 -11.76 -1.65 -20.39
C VAL A 134 -12.56 -0.53 -21.04
N THR A 135 -12.30 -0.26 -22.32
CA THR A 135 -13.07 0.73 -23.10
C THR A 135 -14.13 0.06 -23.97
N GLY A 136 -13.90 -1.19 -24.37
CA GLY A 136 -14.86 -2.00 -25.13
C GLY A 136 -15.13 -3.32 -24.43
N TYR A 137 -16.38 -3.56 -24.06
CA TYR A 137 -16.78 -4.86 -23.53
C TYR A 137 -16.90 -5.91 -24.65
N PRO A 138 -16.68 -7.20 -24.36
CA PRO A 138 -16.96 -8.25 -25.34
C PRO A 138 -18.47 -8.31 -25.64
N ILE A 139 -18.87 -9.21 -26.52
CA ILE A 139 -20.27 -9.59 -26.69
C ILE A 139 -20.46 -11.05 -26.23
N PRO A 140 -21.64 -11.44 -25.73
CA PRO A 140 -21.95 -12.84 -25.53
C PRO A 140 -21.64 -13.67 -26.79
N GLY A 141 -21.02 -14.83 -26.60
CA GLY A 141 -20.48 -15.68 -27.66
C GLY A 141 -19.01 -15.39 -28.02
N ALA A 142 -18.40 -14.32 -27.50
CA ALA A 142 -16.97 -14.07 -27.70
C ALA A 142 -16.13 -15.21 -27.13
N ARG A 143 -15.08 -15.61 -27.85
CA ARG A 143 -14.20 -16.72 -27.47
C ARG A 143 -13.22 -16.31 -26.37
N VAL A 144 -13.05 -17.20 -25.40
CA VAL A 144 -12.11 -17.09 -24.28
C VAL A 144 -10.91 -17.98 -24.54
N TYR A 145 -9.70 -17.44 -24.40
CA TYR A 145 -8.43 -18.13 -24.65
C TYR A 145 -7.54 -18.12 -23.39
N PRO A 146 -6.63 -19.10 -23.24
CA PRO A 146 -5.60 -19.06 -22.21
C PRO A 146 -4.72 -17.81 -22.34
N ALA A 147 -4.37 -17.18 -21.21
CA ALA A 147 -3.29 -16.20 -21.19
C ALA A 147 -1.95 -16.92 -21.05
N THR A 148 -0.99 -16.63 -21.93
CA THR A 148 0.35 -17.22 -21.86
C THR A 148 1.23 -16.50 -20.83
N SER A 149 2.29 -17.16 -20.35
CA SER A 149 3.29 -16.50 -19.52
C SER A 149 3.96 -15.32 -20.24
N GLN A 150 4.06 -15.37 -21.58
CA GLN A 150 4.55 -14.25 -22.37
C GLN A 150 3.57 -13.07 -22.41
N ASP A 151 2.27 -13.33 -22.52
CA ASP A 151 1.23 -12.29 -22.42
C ASP A 151 1.32 -11.60 -21.05
N LEU A 152 1.39 -12.39 -19.96
CA LEU A 152 1.54 -11.85 -18.61
C LEU A 152 2.85 -11.06 -18.45
N LYS A 153 3.96 -11.51 -19.04
CA LYS A 153 5.23 -10.76 -19.02
C LYS A 153 5.10 -9.38 -19.64
N GLN A 154 4.38 -9.25 -20.75
CA GLN A 154 4.15 -7.96 -21.39
C GLN A 154 3.23 -7.06 -20.55
N ILE A 155 2.20 -7.63 -19.93
CA ILE A 155 1.23 -6.91 -19.10
C ILE A 155 1.86 -6.37 -17.80
N TYR A 156 2.74 -7.15 -17.19
CA TYR A 156 3.43 -6.81 -15.94
C TYR A 156 4.85 -6.29 -16.16
N ALA A 157 5.27 -6.10 -17.41
CA ALA A 157 6.54 -5.45 -17.71
C ALA A 157 6.52 -4.03 -17.12
N SER A 158 7.63 -3.65 -16.49
CA SER A 158 7.81 -2.27 -16.05
C SER A 158 7.86 -1.38 -17.29
N ASP A 159 7.01 -0.36 -17.33
CA ASP A 159 6.96 0.67 -18.37
C ASP A 159 8.09 1.71 -18.24
N GLY A 160 9.16 1.35 -17.53
CA GLY A 160 10.30 2.20 -17.21
C GLY A 160 10.08 3.11 -16.00
N ARG A 161 8.89 3.12 -15.40
CA ARG A 161 8.63 3.90 -14.18
C ARG A 161 9.29 3.26 -12.97
N ALA A 162 9.68 4.12 -12.02
CA ALA A 162 10.19 3.73 -10.72
C ALA A 162 9.20 2.77 -10.04
N SER A 163 9.67 1.56 -9.75
CA SER A 163 8.85 0.51 -9.17
C SER A 163 9.64 -0.35 -8.21
N ILE A 164 8.96 -0.82 -7.18
CA ILE A 164 9.50 -1.77 -6.21
C ILE A 164 8.92 -3.14 -6.46
N GLN A 165 9.75 -4.18 -6.37
CA GLN A 165 9.28 -5.55 -6.49
C GLN A 165 8.82 -6.09 -5.13
N ILE A 166 7.56 -6.53 -5.07
CA ILE A 166 6.95 -7.12 -3.86
C ILE A 166 6.79 -8.64 -3.94
N GLY A 167 7.10 -9.25 -5.07
CA GLY A 167 6.96 -10.70 -5.26
C GLY A 167 6.90 -11.06 -6.73
N ASN A 168 6.21 -12.16 -7.02
CA ASN A 168 5.96 -12.65 -8.38
C ASN A 168 4.47 -12.82 -8.63
N VAL A 169 4.04 -12.64 -9.88
CA VAL A 169 2.65 -12.80 -10.29
C VAL A 169 2.33 -14.28 -10.43
N PHE A 170 1.41 -14.78 -9.59
CA PHE A 170 0.86 -16.13 -9.73
C PHE A 170 0.15 -16.26 -11.10
N PRO A 171 0.34 -17.36 -11.85
CA PRO A 171 1.02 -18.62 -11.45
C PRO A 171 2.51 -18.70 -11.79
N THR A 172 3.09 -17.66 -12.35
CA THR A 172 4.47 -17.68 -12.82
C THR A 172 5.48 -17.49 -11.68
N LYS A 173 6.71 -17.99 -11.88
CA LYS A 173 7.80 -17.87 -10.90
C LYS A 173 8.77 -16.73 -11.20
N ASP A 174 8.70 -16.15 -12.40
CA ASP A 174 9.68 -15.22 -12.95
C ASP A 174 9.10 -13.85 -13.32
N ILE A 175 7.76 -13.71 -13.37
CA ILE A 175 7.13 -12.41 -13.61
C ILE A 175 7.09 -11.63 -12.33
N ARG A 176 7.87 -10.55 -12.28
CA ARG A 176 7.98 -9.66 -11.12
C ARG A 176 6.66 -8.91 -10.89
N ALA A 177 6.15 -8.97 -9.67
CA ALA A 177 5.05 -8.12 -9.21
C ALA A 177 5.63 -6.78 -8.74
N GLY A 178 5.52 -5.75 -9.59
CA GLY A 178 5.98 -4.40 -9.31
C GLY A 178 4.86 -3.51 -8.75
N LEU A 179 5.19 -2.64 -7.79
CA LEU A 179 4.36 -1.52 -7.36
C LEU A 179 5.03 -0.21 -7.76
N TYR A 180 4.28 0.70 -8.37
CA TYR A 180 4.73 2.05 -8.67
C TYR A 180 4.65 2.92 -7.41
N VAL A 181 5.80 3.25 -6.82
CA VAL A 181 5.90 3.92 -5.52
C VAL A 181 5.24 5.29 -5.56
N ASP A 182 5.54 6.11 -6.56
CA ASP A 182 5.02 7.48 -6.67
C ASP A 182 3.49 7.51 -6.78
N ALA A 183 2.92 6.59 -7.56
CA ALA A 183 1.47 6.50 -7.70
C ALA A 183 0.78 6.01 -6.42
N LEU A 184 1.43 5.12 -5.67
CA LEU A 184 0.93 4.55 -4.42
C LEU A 184 0.98 5.57 -3.27
N LEU A 185 2.08 6.32 -3.15
CA LEU A 185 2.23 7.36 -2.13
C LEU A 185 1.42 8.62 -2.47
N GLY A 186 1.32 8.99 -3.75
CA GLY A 186 0.63 10.20 -4.19
C GLY A 186 -0.89 10.15 -4.15
N LYS A 187 -1.51 8.97 -4.02
CA LYS A 187 -2.98 8.80 -4.01
C LYS A 187 -3.54 8.19 -2.73
N HIS A 188 -2.69 7.99 -1.72
CA HIS A 188 -2.93 7.12 -0.59
C HIS A 188 -3.27 5.67 -1.02
N PHE A 189 -3.09 4.72 -0.12
CA PHE A 189 -3.46 3.33 -0.39
C PHE A 189 -3.91 2.65 0.89
N ALA A 190 -4.71 1.61 0.73
CA ALA A 190 -5.17 0.75 1.82
C ALA A 190 -4.70 -0.69 1.58
N LEU A 191 -4.17 -1.31 2.61
CA LEU A 191 -3.85 -2.74 2.62
C LEU A 191 -4.91 -3.48 3.43
N LEU A 192 -5.72 -4.28 2.74
CA LEU A 192 -6.87 -4.98 3.32
C LEU A 192 -6.63 -6.49 3.29
N GLY A 193 -7.00 -7.17 4.38
CA GLY A 193 -6.92 -8.63 4.49
C GLY A 193 -7.49 -9.10 5.83
N SER A 194 -8.11 -10.27 5.86
CA SER A 194 -8.58 -10.88 7.10
C SER A 194 -7.39 -11.37 7.95
N THR A 195 -7.64 -11.64 9.23
CA THR A 195 -6.61 -12.16 10.15
C THR A 195 -5.95 -13.41 9.56
N GLY A 196 -4.62 -13.44 9.53
CA GLY A 196 -3.85 -14.57 8.99
C GLY A 196 -3.59 -14.54 7.48
N THR A 197 -4.13 -13.58 6.72
CA THR A 197 -3.89 -13.47 5.26
C THR A 197 -2.56 -12.81 4.88
N GLY A 198 -1.74 -12.43 5.87
CA GLY A 198 -0.42 -11.85 5.63
C GLY A 198 -0.40 -10.33 5.48
N LYS A 199 -1.43 -9.59 5.95
CA LYS A 199 -1.44 -8.12 5.97
C LYS A 199 -0.15 -7.53 6.54
N SER A 200 0.25 -7.92 7.75
CA SER A 200 1.41 -7.33 8.43
C SER A 200 2.73 -7.70 7.74
N THR A 201 2.81 -8.91 7.15
CA THR A 201 3.93 -9.35 6.32
C THR A 201 4.04 -8.52 5.04
N ALA A 202 2.92 -8.31 4.34
CA ALA A 202 2.87 -7.51 3.11
C ALA A 202 3.18 -6.04 3.39
N ALA A 203 2.64 -5.45 4.47
CA ALA A 203 2.97 -4.09 4.90
C ALA A 203 4.48 -3.96 5.17
N SER A 204 5.05 -4.88 5.94
CA SER A 204 6.49 -4.87 6.25
C SER A 204 7.34 -4.93 4.99
N LEU A 205 7.00 -5.84 4.07
CA LEU A 205 7.70 -5.99 2.79
C LEU A 205 7.61 -4.72 1.94
N ILE A 206 6.42 -4.15 1.77
CA ILE A 206 6.21 -2.93 0.99
C ILE A 206 7.05 -1.79 1.57
N LEU A 207 7.01 -1.58 2.88
CA LEU A 207 7.70 -0.47 3.52
C LEU A 207 9.22 -0.63 3.49
N HIS A 208 9.75 -1.84 3.70
CA HIS A 208 11.19 -2.10 3.53
C HIS A 208 11.64 -1.77 2.10
N ARG A 209 10.87 -2.20 1.10
CA ARG A 209 11.17 -1.89 -0.31
C ARG A 209 11.08 -0.40 -0.63
N ILE A 210 10.15 0.33 -0.02
CA ILE A 210 10.07 1.79 -0.17
C ILE A 210 11.32 2.44 0.44
N CYS A 211 11.73 2.07 1.65
CA CYS A 211 12.93 2.61 2.29
C CYS A 211 14.22 2.29 1.50
N GLU A 212 14.32 1.09 0.92
CA GLU A 212 15.45 0.70 0.05
C GLU A 212 15.51 1.55 -1.23
N HIS A 213 14.37 1.89 -1.80
CA HIS A 213 14.27 2.65 -3.05
C HIS A 213 14.37 4.17 -2.83
N ALA A 214 13.82 4.69 -1.73
CA ALA A 214 13.78 6.10 -1.40
C ALA A 214 14.62 6.37 -0.15
N THR A 215 15.93 6.57 -0.33
CA THR A 215 16.89 6.78 0.77
C THR A 215 16.62 8.03 1.61
N GLU A 216 15.94 9.02 1.03
CA GLU A 216 15.51 10.25 1.72
C GLU A 216 14.03 10.18 2.18
N GLY A 217 13.38 9.04 1.98
CA GLY A 217 12.01 8.81 2.38
C GLY A 217 11.89 8.58 3.89
N HIS A 218 11.04 9.35 4.55
CA HIS A 218 10.71 9.15 5.96
C HIS A 218 9.33 8.52 6.12
N ILE A 219 9.27 7.42 6.86
CA ILE A 219 8.02 6.71 7.17
C ILE A 219 7.79 6.78 8.67
N VAL A 220 6.66 7.36 9.07
CA VAL A 220 6.18 7.31 10.45
C VAL A 220 5.12 6.22 10.54
N MET A 221 5.34 5.26 11.42
CA MET A 221 4.43 4.14 11.65
C MET A 221 3.82 4.23 13.03
N ILE A 222 2.48 4.23 13.09
CA ILE A 222 1.72 4.12 14.34
C ILE A 222 1.33 2.66 14.50
N ASP A 223 1.97 1.97 15.46
CA ASP A 223 1.81 0.54 15.70
C ASP A 223 1.16 0.26 17.07
N PRO A 224 -0.18 0.38 17.19
CA PRO A 224 -0.87 0.21 18.47
C PRO A 224 -0.81 -1.23 19.02
N HIS A 225 -0.49 -2.21 18.18
CA HIS A 225 -0.43 -3.63 18.55
C HIS A 225 1.01 -4.15 18.72
N GLY A 226 2.03 -3.35 18.36
CA GLY A 226 3.44 -3.73 18.46
C GLY A 226 3.88 -4.80 17.46
N GLU A 227 3.11 -5.03 16.38
CA GLU A 227 3.36 -6.10 15.40
C GLU A 227 4.62 -5.86 14.56
N TYR A 228 4.98 -4.60 14.33
CA TYR A 228 5.99 -4.21 13.34
C TYR A 228 7.34 -3.87 13.96
N SER A 229 7.39 -3.57 15.26
CA SER A 229 8.64 -3.25 15.98
C SER A 229 9.77 -4.23 15.68
N SER A 230 9.46 -5.54 15.62
CA SER A 230 10.43 -6.60 15.30
C SER A 230 10.95 -6.55 13.86
N ALA A 231 10.09 -6.19 12.90
CA ALA A 231 10.42 -6.16 11.48
C ALA A 231 11.34 -4.99 11.11
N PHE A 232 11.32 -3.89 11.89
CA PHE A 232 12.06 -2.66 11.59
C PHE A 232 13.22 -2.36 12.55
N ARG A 233 13.58 -3.28 13.45
CA ARG A 233 14.65 -3.06 14.47
C ARG A 233 15.98 -2.57 13.91
N ASN A 234 16.33 -2.99 12.70
CA ASN A 234 17.61 -2.66 12.07
C ASN A 234 17.52 -1.50 11.06
N THR A 235 16.31 -1.04 10.74
CA THR A 235 16.06 -0.09 9.64
C THR A 235 15.36 1.18 10.10
N GLY A 236 14.90 1.25 11.36
CA GLY A 236 14.17 2.40 11.89
C GLY A 236 14.43 2.66 13.37
N LEU A 237 13.92 3.80 13.83
CA LEU A 237 13.89 4.17 15.25
C LEU A 237 12.56 3.71 15.85
N ILE A 238 12.62 3.05 17.00
CA ILE A 238 11.44 2.57 17.72
C ILE A 238 11.19 3.52 18.88
N PHE A 239 10.04 4.19 18.84
CA PHE A 239 9.58 5.08 19.89
C PHE A 239 8.40 4.47 20.67
N ASP A 240 8.47 4.54 21.99
CA ASP A 240 7.43 4.13 22.94
C ASP A 240 7.21 5.24 24.00
N VAL A 241 6.31 5.01 24.96
CA VAL A 241 5.98 6.01 26.00
C VAL A 241 7.19 6.38 26.88
N THR A 242 8.24 5.56 26.91
CA THR A 242 9.42 5.78 27.75
C THR A 242 10.50 6.64 27.08
N ASN A 243 10.59 6.61 25.75
CA ASN A 243 11.62 7.34 25.00
C ASN A 243 11.05 8.39 24.02
N LEU A 244 9.75 8.36 23.74
CA LEU A 244 9.10 9.38 22.93
C LEU A 244 8.95 10.65 23.75
N GLN A 245 9.46 11.74 23.21
CA GLN A 245 9.37 13.06 23.81
C GLN A 245 8.58 13.96 22.87
N MET A 246 7.35 14.28 23.25
CA MET A 246 6.44 15.13 22.48
C MET A 246 6.11 16.38 23.28
N PRO A 247 6.86 17.48 23.10
CA PRO A 247 6.71 18.63 23.97
C PRO A 247 5.33 19.28 23.83
N TYR A 248 4.56 19.28 24.92
CA TYR A 248 3.18 19.83 24.94
C TYR A 248 3.08 21.28 24.45
N TRP A 249 4.14 22.07 24.56
CA TRP A 249 4.13 23.48 24.15
C TRP A 249 4.10 23.67 22.62
N LEU A 250 4.38 22.62 21.84
CA LEU A 250 4.27 22.63 20.38
C LEU A 250 2.82 22.54 19.91
N MET A 251 1.91 22.09 20.77
CA MET A 251 0.49 22.01 20.44
C MET A 251 -0.07 23.41 20.15
N ASN A 252 -1.03 23.47 19.22
CA ASN A 252 -1.80 24.67 18.96
C ASN A 252 -2.87 24.89 20.06
N PHE A 253 -3.55 26.04 20.05
CA PHE A 253 -4.53 26.36 21.08
C PHE A 253 -5.74 25.41 21.08
N GLU A 254 -6.18 24.95 19.92
CA GLU A 254 -7.31 24.02 19.79
C GLU A 254 -6.99 22.67 20.45
N GLU A 255 -5.78 22.15 20.22
CA GLU A 255 -5.26 20.93 20.86
C GLU A 255 -5.14 21.11 22.39
N HIS A 256 -4.66 22.27 22.86
CA HIS A 256 -4.67 22.60 24.29
C HIS A 256 -6.10 22.58 24.87
N CYS A 257 -7.07 23.09 24.11
CA CYS A 257 -8.48 23.10 24.53
C CYS A 257 -9.04 21.68 24.59
N GLU A 258 -8.74 20.81 23.61
CA GLU A 258 -9.15 19.41 23.65
C GLU A 258 -8.57 18.65 24.84
N VAL A 259 -7.32 18.95 25.21
CA VAL A 259 -6.65 18.24 26.30
C VAL A 259 -7.08 18.77 27.68
N PHE A 260 -7.17 20.08 27.87
CA PHE A 260 -7.38 20.68 29.19
C PHE A 260 -8.84 21.03 29.52
N LEU A 261 -9.73 21.13 28.53
CA LEU A 261 -11.13 21.53 28.77
C LEU A 261 -12.07 20.33 28.74
N THR A 262 -12.75 20.08 29.86
CA THR A 262 -13.77 19.03 29.98
C THR A 262 -15.20 19.56 29.82
N SER A 263 -15.37 20.87 29.69
CA SER A 263 -16.66 21.55 29.54
C SER A 263 -17.20 21.48 28.11
N VAL A 264 -18.50 21.72 27.98
CA VAL A 264 -19.25 21.68 26.72
C VAL A 264 -20.17 22.89 26.62
N GLY A 265 -20.48 23.32 25.40
CA GLY A 265 -21.35 24.48 25.17
C GLY A 265 -20.73 25.80 25.65
N ASN A 266 -21.54 26.66 26.27
CA ASN A 266 -21.12 28.00 26.69
C ASN A 266 -19.99 27.96 27.73
N ASP A 267 -19.99 26.98 28.65
CA ASP A 267 -18.94 26.80 29.64
C ASP A 267 -17.58 26.50 28.99
N ARG A 268 -17.57 25.84 27.83
CA ARG A 268 -16.34 25.58 27.06
C ARG A 268 -15.77 26.87 26.47
N GLN A 269 -16.62 27.79 26.02
CA GLN A 269 -16.17 29.07 25.48
C GLN A 269 -15.54 29.92 26.58
N GLU A 270 -16.18 29.98 27.76
CA GLU A 270 -15.63 30.69 28.92
C GLU A 270 -14.30 30.09 29.37
N ASP A 271 -14.24 28.75 29.51
CA ASP A 271 -13.01 28.06 29.89
C ASP A 271 -11.88 28.24 28.85
N ALA A 272 -12.22 28.27 27.55
CA ALA A 272 -11.27 28.53 26.47
C ALA A 272 -10.71 29.96 26.52
N ASP A 273 -11.56 30.98 26.71
CA ASP A 273 -11.11 32.37 26.82
C ASP A 273 -10.16 32.57 28.01
N ILE A 274 -10.44 31.90 29.14
CA ILE A 274 -9.58 31.86 30.32
C ILE A 274 -8.24 31.18 29.99
N LEU A 275 -8.29 30.00 29.37
CA LEU A 275 -7.10 29.24 29.00
C LEU A 275 -6.22 30.03 28.01
N ALA A 276 -6.80 30.67 27.01
CA ALA A 276 -6.10 31.49 26.02
C ALA A 276 -5.29 32.61 26.69
N LYS A 277 -5.92 33.34 27.61
CA LYS A 277 -5.27 34.42 28.36
C LYS A 277 -4.12 33.89 29.21
N CYS A 278 -4.35 32.83 29.99
CA CYS A 278 -3.34 32.26 30.88
C CYS A 278 -2.17 31.65 30.11
N LEU A 279 -2.45 31.00 28.97
CA LEU A 279 -1.45 30.36 28.12
C LEU A 279 -0.56 31.40 27.44
N LEU A 280 -1.14 32.49 26.93
CA LEU A 280 -0.36 33.60 26.37
C LEU A 280 0.60 34.18 27.42
N GLU A 281 0.10 34.43 28.63
CA GLU A 281 0.91 34.97 29.73
C GLU A 281 2.03 33.99 30.15
N ALA A 282 1.75 32.68 30.14
CA ALA A 282 2.75 31.64 30.42
C ALA A 282 3.84 31.58 29.35
N ARG A 283 3.48 31.68 28.07
CA ARG A 283 4.43 31.73 26.95
C ARG A 283 5.28 33.00 26.98
N MET A 284 4.70 34.15 27.34
CA MET A 284 5.42 35.43 27.42
C MET A 284 6.49 35.49 28.53
N LYS A 285 6.45 34.59 29.53
CA LYS A 285 7.52 34.48 30.53
C LYS A 285 8.84 33.94 29.96
N ASN A 286 8.81 33.24 28.83
CA ASN A 286 10.00 32.70 28.22
C ASN A 286 10.76 33.79 27.45
N ARG A 287 12.08 33.87 27.62
CA ARG A 287 12.94 34.85 26.92
C ARG A 287 12.84 34.76 25.39
N LEU A 288 12.52 33.60 24.83
CA LEU A 288 12.26 33.46 23.39
C LEU A 288 11.07 34.31 22.91
N ALA A 289 10.08 34.55 23.78
CA ALA A 289 8.97 35.45 23.49
C ALA A 289 9.43 36.89 23.25
N GLU A 290 10.49 37.35 23.92
CA GLU A 290 11.02 38.72 23.78
C GLU A 290 11.64 38.95 22.39
N GLN A 291 12.13 37.89 21.74
CA GLN A 291 12.68 37.94 20.39
C GLN A 291 11.58 37.88 19.31
N MET A 292 10.40 37.36 19.67
CA MET A 292 9.24 37.24 18.78
C MET A 292 8.37 38.49 18.91
N GLY A 293 8.43 39.40 17.94
CA GLY A 293 7.78 40.72 18.03
C GLY A 293 6.29 40.70 18.45
N LYS A 294 5.48 39.78 17.92
CA LYS A 294 4.08 39.59 18.34
C LYS A 294 3.82 38.11 18.66
N VAL A 295 3.74 37.79 19.94
CA VAL A 295 3.41 36.45 20.43
C VAL A 295 1.89 36.28 20.49
N THR A 296 1.40 35.19 19.91
CA THR A 296 -0.01 34.76 20.01
C THR A 296 -0.10 33.50 20.86
N VAL A 297 -1.32 33.05 21.15
CA VAL A 297 -1.57 31.83 21.94
C VAL A 297 -1.00 30.58 21.24
N ASP A 298 -1.00 30.57 19.90
CA ASP A 298 -0.46 29.50 19.05
C ASP A 298 1.04 29.61 18.78
N ALA A 299 1.74 30.61 19.32
CA ALA A 299 3.18 30.75 19.11
C ALA A 299 3.91 29.55 19.74
N PRO A 300 4.85 28.88 19.05
CA PRO A 300 5.54 27.69 19.54
C PRO A 300 6.64 28.04 20.57
N VAL A 301 6.26 28.77 21.61
CA VAL A 301 7.16 29.22 22.68
C VAL A 301 7.04 28.25 23.86
N PRO A 302 8.15 27.65 24.32
CA PRO A 302 8.14 26.76 25.48
C PRO A 302 7.64 27.47 26.74
N TYR A 303 6.77 26.81 27.50
CA TYR A 303 6.28 27.32 28.79
C TYR A 303 6.19 26.17 29.79
N LEU A 304 6.31 26.46 31.09
CA LEU A 304 6.18 25.44 32.14
C LEU A 304 4.71 25.27 32.56
N LEU A 305 4.25 24.03 32.73
CA LEU A 305 2.91 23.78 33.30
C LEU A 305 2.74 24.38 34.69
N SER A 306 3.81 24.43 35.50
CA SER A 306 3.79 25.08 36.81
C SER A 306 3.56 26.58 36.73
N ASP A 307 4.09 27.24 35.69
CA ASP A 307 3.81 28.65 35.46
C ASP A 307 2.36 28.85 35.05
N LEU A 308 1.85 28.01 34.15
CA LEU A 308 0.45 28.06 33.72
C LEU A 308 -0.51 27.87 34.90
N THR A 309 -0.31 26.85 35.75
CA THR A 309 -1.17 26.63 36.92
C THR A 309 -1.07 27.75 37.95
N THR A 310 0.11 28.36 38.11
CA THR A 310 0.30 29.54 38.97
C THR A 310 -0.45 30.76 38.42
N ILE A 311 -0.42 30.98 37.11
CA ILE A 311 -1.14 32.08 36.45
C ILE A 311 -2.65 31.91 36.60
N ILE A 312 -3.18 30.71 36.35
CA ILE A 312 -4.60 30.39 36.55
C ILE A 312 -5.02 30.65 38.00
N GLN A 313 -4.20 30.25 38.98
CA GLN A 313 -4.47 30.48 40.40
C GLN A 313 -4.49 31.99 40.75
N ASN A 314 -3.59 32.77 40.18
CA ASN A 314 -3.51 34.22 40.40
C ASN A 314 -4.72 34.96 39.79
N GLU A 315 -5.13 34.58 38.56
CA GLU A 315 -6.32 35.15 37.92
C GLU A 315 -7.59 34.80 38.68
N MET A 316 -7.69 33.57 39.22
CA MET A 316 -8.78 33.17 40.10
C MET A 316 -8.86 34.05 41.36
N GLY A 317 -7.73 34.38 41.98
CA GLY A 317 -7.68 35.24 43.18
C GLY A 317 -8.01 36.73 42.92
N LYS A 318 -7.86 37.22 41.67
CA LYS A 318 -8.25 38.59 41.30
C LYS A 318 -9.77 38.77 41.16
N LEU A 319 -10.52 37.67 41.02
CA LEU A 319 -11.96 37.66 40.68
C LEU A 319 -12.92 37.66 41.86
N ASP A 320 -12.43 37.78 43.09
CA ASP A 320 -13.21 37.85 44.36
C ASP A 320 -14.26 38.98 44.43
N LYS A 321 -14.47 39.76 43.36
CA LYS A 321 -15.46 40.84 43.31
C LYS A 321 -16.62 40.66 42.33
N ALA A 322 -16.66 39.66 41.43
CA ALA A 322 -17.82 39.45 40.55
C ALA A 322 -17.89 38.11 39.76
N GLY A 323 -16.83 37.30 39.68
CA GLY A 323 -16.77 36.14 38.78
C GLY A 323 -16.90 34.78 39.47
N SER A 324 -17.30 33.75 38.71
CA SER A 324 -17.28 32.36 39.17
C SER A 324 -15.84 31.83 39.18
N THR A 325 -15.41 31.22 40.28
CA THR A 325 -14.08 30.57 40.39
C THR A 325 -14.07 29.14 39.84
N ALA A 326 -15.25 28.57 39.54
CA ALA A 326 -15.38 27.19 39.06
C ALA A 326 -14.64 26.90 37.74
N PRO A 327 -14.65 27.78 36.71
CA PRO A 327 -13.86 27.60 35.48
C PRO A 327 -12.37 27.35 35.73
N TYR A 328 -11.76 28.22 36.55
CA TYR A 328 -10.33 28.14 36.90
C TYR A 328 -9.99 26.85 37.65
N LEU A 329 -10.84 26.45 38.60
CA LEU A 329 -10.66 25.20 39.34
C LEU A 329 -10.73 23.98 38.43
N ARG A 330 -11.67 23.93 37.47
CA ARG A 330 -11.79 22.81 36.52
C ARG A 330 -10.56 22.68 35.65
N ILE A 331 -10.11 23.77 35.02
CA ILE A 331 -8.92 23.79 34.16
C ILE A 331 -7.68 23.36 34.96
N LYS A 332 -7.47 23.97 36.13
CA LYS A 332 -6.33 23.63 37.01
C LYS A 332 -6.35 22.15 37.40
N THR A 333 -7.49 21.64 37.85
CA THR A 333 -7.63 20.24 38.26
C THR A 333 -7.32 19.30 37.10
N LYS A 334 -7.75 19.62 35.88
CA LYS A 334 -7.47 18.79 34.69
C LYS A 334 -5.99 18.81 34.31
N ILE A 335 -5.32 19.95 34.40
CA ILE A 335 -3.87 20.05 34.18
C ILE A 335 -3.11 19.19 35.21
N ASP A 336 -3.49 19.29 36.49
CA ASP A 336 -2.87 18.52 37.57
C ASP A 336 -3.08 17.00 37.38
N GLU A 337 -4.29 16.59 36.96
CA GLU A 337 -4.64 15.20 36.63
C GLU A 337 -3.73 14.65 35.52
N ILE A 338 -3.66 15.33 34.37
CA ILE A 338 -2.85 14.89 33.21
C ILE A 338 -1.37 14.84 33.54
N LYS A 339 -0.86 15.85 34.26
CA LYS A 339 0.54 15.91 34.69
C LYS A 339 0.91 14.73 35.60
N SER A 340 -0.04 14.24 36.40
CA SER A 340 0.17 13.13 37.35
C SER A 340 0.02 11.74 36.73
N ASP A 341 -0.59 11.64 35.55
CA ASP A 341 -0.88 10.36 34.89
C ASP A 341 0.35 9.84 34.11
N PRO A 342 0.91 8.67 34.47
CA PRO A 342 2.07 8.10 33.80
C PRO A 342 1.88 7.86 32.30
N ARG A 343 0.63 7.66 31.83
CA ARG A 343 0.32 7.42 30.42
C ARG A 343 0.60 8.64 29.55
N TYR A 344 0.56 9.84 30.13
CA TYR A 344 0.78 11.12 29.45
C TYR A 344 2.17 11.69 29.70
N GLN A 345 3.05 10.96 30.40
CA GLN A 345 4.40 11.42 30.74
C GLN A 345 5.25 11.73 29.50
N PHE A 346 5.05 11.01 28.41
CA PHE A 346 5.72 11.25 27.12
C PHE A 346 5.41 12.63 26.52
N MET A 347 4.29 13.25 26.90
CA MET A 347 3.90 14.60 26.47
C MET A 347 4.07 15.67 27.55
N PHE A 348 3.69 15.37 28.79
CA PHE A 348 3.56 16.36 29.87
C PHE A 348 4.60 16.21 31.00
N SER A 349 5.69 15.48 30.76
CA SER A 349 6.79 15.46 31.72
C SER A 349 7.50 16.82 31.79
N GLY A 350 7.77 17.28 33.02
CA GLY A 350 8.44 18.57 33.26
C GLY A 350 9.88 18.65 32.71
N MET A 351 10.47 17.53 32.30
CA MET A 351 11.79 17.48 31.65
C MET A 351 11.75 17.98 30.19
N LEU A 352 10.58 17.99 29.54
CA LEU A 352 10.41 18.38 28.13
C LEU A 352 10.47 19.89 27.87
N VAL A 353 10.57 20.69 28.94
CA VAL A 353 10.76 22.14 28.85
C VAL A 353 12.24 22.50 28.98
N GLY A 354 13.07 21.55 29.42
CA GLY A 354 14.48 21.74 29.77
C GLY A 354 15.49 21.48 28.65
N ASP A 355 15.06 21.13 27.44
CA ASP A 355 15.99 21.01 26.30
C ASP A 355 15.95 22.30 25.48
N THR A 356 16.47 23.37 26.10
CA THR A 356 17.04 24.48 25.34
C THR A 356 18.17 23.93 24.49
N MET A 357 18.05 24.07 23.16
CA MET A 357 19.22 24.46 22.38
C MET A 357 19.93 25.67 23.01
#